data_AF-A0A0D3FV13-F1
#
_entry.id   AF-A0A0D3FV13-F1
#
_cell.length_a   1.000
_cell.length_b   1.000
_cell.length_c   1.000
_cell.angle_alpha   90.00
_cell.angle_beta   90.00
_cell.angle_gamma   90.00
#
_symmetry.space_group_name_H-M   'P 1'
#
loop_
_entity.id
_entity.type
_entity.pdbx_description
1 polymer ?
#
loop_
_entity_poly.entity_id
_entity_poly.type
_entity_poly.pdbx_seq_one_letter_code
_entity_poly.pdbx_strand_id
1 'polypeptide(L)'
;MGLAQKPQPMQPSTHQITAMKIRRRVLVGDRVLIGAVDWAGGRGVIEGVFERRAEVADPPVANVDRLVLLFALDQPQPEPATLTRFLVDAESTGIPFVLVFNKVELVDDKTISYWRDRMKSWGYDPLFLSVDQKSGLSALEETLEGQTTVIVGPSGVGKSSLINALRSNQNISEEDPIHKLVEQNSKWFGEQRVGTVSKKSGKGKHTTRHVSLLPIAGGGFLADTPGFNQPSLMKVTKKGLAETFPEIRKMLAENEPSKCLFNDCVHLGERGCVVKGDWERYPYYLQLLDEIKIRESFQLRTFGTKREGDVRYKTGVMGVKQAEPRLQLKKHRRVSRKKINQSILDDIDDELDEDNWFDVKQRSRKR
;
A
#
# COMPACT_ATOMS: atom_id res chain seq x y z
N MET A 1 -13.50 41.91 29.39
CA MET A 1 -12.35 41.32 28.67
C MET A 1 -12.21 39.88 29.13
N GLY A 2 -12.86 38.94 28.43
CA GLY A 2 -12.82 37.51 28.77
C GLY A 2 -11.58 36.88 28.15
N LEU A 3 -10.67 36.39 28.99
CA LEU A 3 -9.49 35.65 28.58
C LEU A 3 -9.92 34.33 27.93
N ALA A 4 -9.71 34.22 26.61
CA ALA A 4 -9.83 32.97 25.88
C ALA A 4 -8.79 31.98 26.43
N GLN A 5 -9.26 30.93 27.11
CA GLN A 5 -8.42 29.80 27.51
C GLN A 5 -7.88 29.14 26.25
N LYS A 6 -6.55 29.14 26.09
CA LYS A 6 -5.86 28.40 25.04
C LYS A 6 -6.22 26.90 25.15
N PRO A 7 -6.46 26.18 24.04
CA PRO A 7 -6.70 24.75 24.07
C PRO A 7 -5.45 24.02 24.56
N GLN A 8 -5.57 23.26 25.64
CA GLN A 8 -4.49 22.40 26.13
C GLN A 8 -4.41 21.11 25.29
N PRO A 9 -3.21 20.64 24.92
CA PRO A 9 -3.05 19.39 24.19
C PRO A 9 -3.42 18.18 25.08
N MET A 10 -4.28 17.30 24.56
CA MET A 10 -4.76 16.09 25.25
C MET A 10 -3.70 14.98 25.32
N GLN A 11 -3.71 14.23 26.43
CA GLN A 11 -2.83 13.10 26.72
C GLN A 11 -3.17 11.85 25.88
N PRO A 12 -2.23 11.21 25.16
CA PRO A 12 -2.48 9.97 24.42
C PRO A 12 -2.57 8.77 25.36
N SER A 13 -3.79 8.32 25.65
CA SER A 13 -4.07 7.17 26.50
C SER A 13 -4.91 6.14 25.73
N THR A 14 -4.75 4.84 26.04
CA THR A 14 -5.53 3.78 25.35
C THR A 14 -6.97 3.83 25.84
N HIS A 15 -7.75 4.74 25.28
CA HIS A 15 -9.15 4.90 25.64
C HIS A 15 -10.00 4.05 24.72
N GLN A 16 -10.90 3.26 25.32
CA GLN A 16 -11.88 2.50 24.56
C GLN A 16 -13.00 3.47 24.16
N ILE A 17 -12.83 4.08 23.00
CA ILE A 17 -13.76 5.09 22.50
C ILE A 17 -14.75 4.41 21.56
N THR A 18 -16.04 4.52 21.89
CA THR A 18 -17.11 3.97 21.04
C THR A 18 -17.54 5.02 20.03
N ALA A 19 -17.56 4.66 18.75
CA ALA A 19 -18.10 5.54 17.71
C ALA A 19 -19.63 5.53 17.78
N MET A 20 -20.25 6.70 17.96
CA MET A 20 -21.66 6.87 17.62
C MET A 20 -21.86 6.77 16.10
N LYS A 21 -23.11 6.78 15.63
CA LYS A 21 -23.58 6.51 14.25
C LYS A 21 -23.04 7.52 13.21
N ILE A 22 -21.72 7.57 13.03
CA ILE A 22 -20.98 8.42 12.11
C ILE A 22 -21.06 7.75 10.74
N ARG A 23 -21.54 8.46 9.73
CA ARG A 23 -21.68 7.96 8.35
C ARG A 23 -20.33 7.74 7.62
N ARG A 24 -19.21 7.84 8.34
CA ARG A 24 -17.83 7.78 7.81
C ARG A 24 -17.00 6.79 8.62
N ARG A 25 -16.18 5.99 7.92
CA ARG A 25 -15.24 5.05 8.53
C ARG A 25 -14.13 5.82 9.24
N VAL A 26 -13.93 5.57 10.54
CA VAL A 26 -12.81 6.11 11.33
C VAL A 26 -11.56 5.27 11.05
N LEU A 27 -10.43 5.95 10.82
CA LEU A 27 -9.12 5.34 10.60
C LEU A 27 -8.14 5.76 11.70
N VAL A 28 -7.11 4.95 11.89
CA VAL A 28 -5.97 5.31 12.75
C VAL A 28 -5.31 6.57 12.16
N GLY A 29 -5.05 7.56 13.02
CA GLY A 29 -4.54 8.88 12.61
C GLY A 29 -5.61 9.93 12.32
N ASP A 30 -6.90 9.57 12.33
CA ASP A 30 -7.98 10.58 12.23
C ASP A 30 -7.95 11.53 13.43
N ARG A 31 -8.06 12.83 13.14
CA ARG A 31 -8.30 13.84 14.18
C ARG A 31 -9.79 13.79 14.51
N VAL A 32 -10.12 13.62 15.79
CA VAL A 32 -11.50 13.43 16.26
C VAL A 32 -11.84 14.41 17.37
N LEU A 33 -13.12 14.81 17.41
CA LEU A 33 -13.72 15.47 18.56
C LEU A 33 -14.24 14.41 19.51
N ILE A 34 -13.79 14.45 20.77
CA ILE A 34 -14.21 13.53 21.81
C ILE A 34 -15.14 14.27 22.76
N GLY A 35 -16.31 13.69 23.02
CA GLY A 35 -17.24 14.13 24.05
C GLY A 35 -17.58 13.00 25.02
N ALA A 36 -18.45 13.32 25.99
CA ALA A 36 -18.87 12.41 27.06
C ALA A 36 -17.70 11.62 27.70
N VAL A 37 -16.65 12.36 28.10
CA VAL A 37 -15.42 11.76 28.65
C VAL A 37 -15.65 11.30 30.09
N ASP A 38 -15.57 9.99 30.29
CA ASP A 38 -15.49 9.34 31.61
C ASP A 38 -14.01 9.16 31.95
N TRP A 39 -13.44 10.15 32.65
CA TRP A 39 -12.04 10.14 33.05
C TRP A 39 -11.69 9.01 34.03
N ALA A 40 -12.62 8.64 34.91
CA ALA A 40 -12.41 7.55 35.86
C ALA A 40 -12.38 6.18 35.17
N GLY A 41 -13.19 6.01 34.12
CA GLY A 41 -13.24 4.80 33.31
C GLY A 41 -12.30 4.78 32.09
N GLY A 42 -11.60 5.88 31.78
CA GLY A 42 -10.76 5.99 30.57
C GLY A 42 -11.55 5.80 29.28
N ARG A 43 -12.79 6.27 29.24
CA ARG A 43 -13.71 6.12 28.09
C ARG A 43 -14.17 7.48 27.59
N GLY A 44 -14.48 7.55 26.31
CA GLY A 44 -15.07 8.71 25.66
C GLY A 44 -15.89 8.28 24.47
N VAL A 45 -16.56 9.24 23.83
CA VAL A 45 -17.34 9.02 22.62
C VAL A 45 -16.80 9.93 21.51
N ILE A 46 -16.57 9.39 20.31
CA ILE A 46 -16.26 10.24 19.15
C ILE A 46 -17.56 10.94 18.73
N GLU A 47 -17.59 12.26 18.86
CA GLU A 47 -18.70 13.11 18.41
C GLU A 47 -18.52 13.53 16.95
N GLY A 48 -17.28 13.65 16.49
CA GLY A 48 -16.97 14.08 15.13
C GLY A 48 -15.58 13.69 14.66
N VAL A 49 -15.41 13.64 13.34
CA VAL A 49 -14.13 13.35 12.67
C VAL A 49 -13.82 14.51 11.74
N PHE A 50 -12.64 15.12 11.89
CA PHE A 50 -12.19 16.22 11.04
C PHE A 50 -11.81 15.73 9.63
N GLU A 51 -11.73 16.65 8.67
CA GLU A 51 -11.28 16.31 7.32
C GLU A 51 -9.84 15.78 7.30
N ARG A 52 -9.60 14.79 6.43
CA ARG A 52 -8.30 14.17 6.25
C ARG A 52 -7.47 15.02 5.29
N ARG A 53 -6.20 15.23 5.64
CA ARG A 53 -5.23 15.83 4.72
C ARG A 53 -4.66 14.81 3.73
N ALA A 54 -4.42 13.59 4.21
CA ALA A 54 -3.87 12.48 3.43
C ALA A 54 -4.41 11.13 3.95
N GLU A 55 -4.37 10.11 3.12
CA GLU A 55 -4.78 8.74 3.47
C GLU A 55 -3.95 7.70 2.71
N VAL A 56 -3.21 6.89 3.45
CA VAL A 56 -2.63 5.64 2.94
C VAL A 56 -3.71 4.57 3.02
N ALA A 57 -3.94 3.83 1.93
CA ALA A 57 -5.00 2.82 1.88
C ALA A 57 -4.56 1.48 2.49
N ASP A 58 -3.29 1.13 2.31
CA ASP A 58 -2.76 -0.15 2.75
C ASP A 58 -1.35 -0.01 3.35
N PRO A 59 -1.21 -0.05 4.69
CA PRO A 59 -2.30 -0.17 5.65
C PRO A 59 -3.08 1.15 5.80
N PRO A 60 -4.35 1.10 6.24
CA PRO A 60 -5.20 2.27 6.31
C PRO A 60 -4.79 3.22 7.44
N VAL A 61 -4.16 4.34 7.09
CA VAL A 61 -3.73 5.40 8.01
C VAL A 61 -4.10 6.76 7.45
N ALA A 62 -4.73 7.59 8.27
CA ALA A 62 -5.12 8.96 7.93
C ALA A 62 -4.10 9.98 8.46
N ASN A 63 -4.07 11.16 7.82
CA ASN A 63 -3.23 12.29 8.19
C ASN A 63 -1.73 11.95 8.27
N VAL A 64 -1.28 11.16 7.29
CA VAL A 64 0.13 10.81 7.13
C VAL A 64 0.84 11.98 6.47
N ASP A 65 1.92 12.45 7.09
CA ASP A 65 2.72 13.57 6.61
C ASP A 65 3.86 13.07 5.70
N ARG A 66 4.40 11.89 5.97
CA ARG A 66 5.56 11.34 5.25
C ARG A 66 5.55 9.81 5.18
N LEU A 67 6.12 9.25 4.11
CA LEU A 67 6.43 7.83 4.01
C LEU A 67 7.94 7.60 4.14
N VAL A 68 8.34 6.51 4.80
CA VAL A 68 9.72 6.00 4.77
C VAL A 68 9.70 4.71 3.99
N LEU A 69 10.28 4.73 2.80
CA LEU A 69 10.38 3.57 1.95
C LEU A 69 11.69 2.83 2.24
N LEU A 70 11.61 1.74 3.00
CA LEU A 70 12.74 1.01 3.54
C LEU A 70 13.05 -0.25 2.72
N PHE A 71 14.27 -0.32 2.21
CA PHE A 71 14.86 -1.52 1.59
C PHE A 71 16.11 -1.94 2.37
N ALA A 72 16.55 -3.18 2.21
CA ALA A 72 17.85 -3.62 2.68
C ALA A 72 18.79 -3.82 1.48
N LEU A 73 20.08 -3.53 1.65
CA LEU A 73 21.09 -3.83 0.62
C LEU A 73 21.45 -5.31 0.56
N ASP A 74 21.31 -6.00 1.69
CA ASP A 74 21.43 -7.45 1.76
C ASP A 74 20.37 -8.05 2.69
N GLN A 75 20.01 -9.32 2.47
CA GLN A 75 19.05 -10.07 3.29
C GLN A 75 17.71 -9.36 3.57
N PRO A 76 16.81 -9.18 2.58
CA PRO A 76 16.98 -9.54 1.17
C PRO A 76 17.63 -8.42 0.36
N GLN A 77 18.33 -8.80 -0.71
CA GLN A 77 18.86 -7.84 -1.68
C GLN A 77 17.72 -7.13 -2.41
N PRO A 78 17.88 -5.84 -2.75
CA PRO A 78 16.82 -5.08 -3.40
C PRO A 78 16.71 -5.51 -4.86
N GLU A 79 15.55 -6.09 -5.21
CA GLU A 79 15.23 -6.43 -6.58
C GLU A 79 14.65 -5.20 -7.32
N PRO A 80 15.19 -4.81 -8.49
CA PRO A 80 14.77 -3.60 -9.20
C PRO A 80 13.28 -3.55 -9.56
N ALA A 81 12.68 -4.69 -9.92
CA ALA A 81 11.24 -4.77 -10.24
C ALA A 81 10.38 -4.48 -9.00
N THR A 82 10.70 -5.12 -7.88
CA THR A 82 10.02 -4.91 -6.61
C THR A 82 10.21 -3.47 -6.13
N LEU A 83 11.44 -2.93 -6.17
CA LEU A 83 11.74 -1.54 -5.81
C LEU A 83 10.96 -0.55 -6.67
N THR A 84 10.94 -0.75 -7.99
CA THR A 84 10.15 0.09 -8.92
C THR A 84 8.68 0.11 -8.52
N ARG A 85 8.10 -1.05 -8.19
CA ARG A 85 6.70 -1.16 -7.78
C ARG A 85 6.40 -0.37 -6.50
N PHE A 86 7.29 -0.42 -5.52
CA PHE A 86 7.15 0.35 -4.28
C PHE A 86 7.30 1.86 -4.50
N LEU A 87 8.22 2.28 -5.39
CA LEU A 87 8.38 3.68 -5.77
C LEU A 87 7.12 4.22 -6.46
N VAL A 88 6.56 3.44 -7.40
CA VAL A 88 5.29 3.78 -8.07
C VAL A 88 4.15 3.91 -7.07
N ASP A 89 4.06 2.98 -6.11
CA ASP A 89 3.03 3.04 -5.07
C ASP A 89 3.17 4.31 -4.23
N ALA A 90 4.38 4.60 -3.74
CA ALA A 90 4.67 5.79 -2.94
C ALA A 90 4.37 7.09 -3.70
N GLU A 91 4.88 7.23 -4.92
CA GLU A 91 4.62 8.39 -5.79
C GLU A 91 3.12 8.57 -6.07
N SER A 92 2.39 7.48 -6.28
CA SER A 92 0.94 7.54 -6.55
C SER A 92 0.12 8.05 -5.37
N THR A 93 0.66 8.02 -4.15
CA THR A 93 -0.02 8.57 -2.97
C THR A 93 0.02 10.09 -2.92
N GLY A 94 0.99 10.72 -3.61
CA GLY A 94 1.29 12.15 -3.48
C GLY A 94 1.82 12.57 -2.11
N ILE A 95 2.07 11.62 -1.19
CA ILE A 95 2.66 11.88 0.12
C ILE A 95 4.18 11.93 -0.06
N PRO A 96 4.87 12.97 0.46
CA PRO A 96 6.33 13.02 0.43
C PRO A 96 6.94 11.76 1.05
N PHE A 97 7.99 11.22 0.43
CA PHE A 97 8.65 10.03 0.95
C PHE A 97 10.17 10.15 0.93
N VAL A 98 10.81 9.37 1.80
CA VAL A 98 12.27 9.20 1.86
C VAL A 98 12.60 7.75 1.54
N LEU A 99 13.45 7.53 0.53
CA LEU A 99 13.99 6.22 0.21
C LEU A 99 15.18 5.93 1.12
N VAL A 100 15.15 4.77 1.79
CA VAL A 100 16.16 4.37 2.77
C VAL A 100 16.66 2.97 2.45
N PHE A 101 17.97 2.81 2.33
CA PHE A 101 18.67 1.54 2.29
C PHE A 101 19.29 1.21 3.64
N ASN A 102 18.77 0.18 4.28
CA ASN A 102 19.27 -0.40 5.52
C ASN A 102 20.31 -1.51 5.24
N LYS A 103 20.97 -1.96 6.30
CA LYS A 103 21.91 -3.08 6.31
C LYS A 103 23.18 -2.82 5.49
N VAL A 104 23.65 -1.58 5.51
CA VAL A 104 24.89 -1.17 4.83
C VAL A 104 26.12 -1.92 5.36
N GLU A 105 26.06 -2.42 6.60
CA GLU A 105 27.12 -3.21 7.23
C GLU A 105 27.36 -4.58 6.57
N LEU A 106 26.41 -5.06 5.76
CA LEU A 106 26.49 -6.36 5.10
C LEU A 106 27.12 -6.28 3.70
N VAL A 107 27.44 -5.08 3.20
CA VAL A 107 27.91 -4.86 1.84
C VAL A 107 29.17 -3.98 1.82
N ASP A 108 29.90 -4.01 0.70
CA ASP A 108 31.07 -3.17 0.50
C ASP A 108 30.70 -1.76 -0.01
N ASP A 109 31.63 -0.81 0.11
CA ASP A 109 31.45 0.57 -0.34
C ASP A 109 31.13 0.68 -1.84
N LYS A 110 31.62 -0.29 -2.64
CA LYS A 110 31.31 -0.35 -4.08
C LYS A 110 29.84 -0.62 -4.33
N THR A 111 29.24 -1.55 -3.58
CA THR A 111 27.80 -1.84 -3.67
C THR A 111 26.97 -0.64 -3.23
N ILE A 112 27.39 0.08 -2.18
CA ILE A 112 26.72 1.30 -1.73
C ILE A 112 26.78 2.39 -2.81
N SER A 113 27.95 2.64 -3.41
CA SER A 113 28.10 3.61 -4.50
C SER A 113 27.27 3.22 -5.72
N TYR A 114 27.27 1.93 -6.10
CA TYR A 114 26.47 1.41 -7.20
C TYR A 114 24.98 1.71 -7.02
N TRP A 115 24.41 1.41 -5.85
CA TRP A 115 23.01 1.69 -5.58
C TRP A 115 22.72 3.18 -5.49
N ARG A 116 23.65 3.98 -4.94
CA ARG A 116 23.52 5.44 -4.89
C ARG A 116 23.42 6.04 -6.30
N ASP A 117 24.33 5.67 -7.19
CA ASP A 117 24.38 6.20 -8.55
C ASP A 117 23.18 5.72 -9.37
N ARG A 118 22.77 4.46 -9.17
CA ARG A 118 21.56 3.89 -9.78
C ARG A 118 20.29 4.61 -9.33
N MET A 119 20.14 4.94 -8.04
CA MET A 119 18.97 5.69 -7.59
C MET A 119 18.97 7.13 -8.11
N LYS A 120 20.14 7.77 -8.16
CA LYS A 120 20.27 9.11 -8.74
C LYS A 120 19.90 9.13 -10.22
N SER A 121 20.28 8.11 -11.00
CA SER A 121 19.88 8.01 -12.40
C SER A 121 18.36 7.84 -12.57
N TRP A 122 17.70 7.22 -11.58
CA TRP A 122 16.24 7.10 -11.51
C TRP A 122 15.54 8.36 -10.97
N GLY A 123 16.29 9.36 -10.52
CA GLY A 123 15.75 10.61 -9.98
C GLY A 123 15.46 10.61 -8.47
N TYR A 124 16.03 9.67 -7.71
CA TYR A 124 15.87 9.57 -6.26
C TYR A 124 17.19 9.81 -5.53
N ASP A 125 17.11 10.43 -4.35
CA ASP A 125 18.25 10.60 -3.45
C ASP A 125 18.06 9.74 -2.19
N PRO A 126 18.67 8.54 -2.13
CA PRO A 126 18.46 7.61 -1.02
C PRO A 126 19.35 7.92 0.19
N LEU A 127 18.82 7.68 1.38
CA LEU A 127 19.61 7.59 2.60
C LEU A 127 20.14 6.17 2.80
N PHE A 128 21.36 6.06 3.33
CA PHE A 128 22.02 4.80 3.64
C PHE A 128 22.28 4.74 5.14
N LEU A 129 21.80 3.67 5.79
CA LEU A 129 21.92 3.52 7.23
C LEU A 129 22.11 2.07 7.67
N SER A 130 22.62 1.89 8.89
CA SER A 130 22.61 0.62 9.60
C SER A 130 21.80 0.79 10.87
N VAL A 131 20.65 0.12 10.95
CA VAL A 131 19.89 0.07 12.20
C VAL A 131 20.65 -0.68 13.29
N ASP A 132 21.38 -1.74 12.93
CA ASP A 132 22.12 -2.58 13.87
C ASP A 132 23.31 -1.82 14.50
N GLN A 133 24.08 -1.12 13.66
CA GLN A 133 25.22 -0.31 14.11
C GLN A 133 24.83 1.10 14.56
N LYS A 134 23.53 1.47 14.46
CA LYS A 134 23.01 2.83 14.71
C LYS A 134 23.72 3.92 13.92
N SER A 135 24.15 3.62 12.69
CA SER A 135 24.83 4.58 11.81
C SER A 135 23.86 5.16 10.78
N GLY A 136 23.97 6.45 10.49
CA GLY A 136 23.12 7.14 9.51
C GLY A 136 21.66 7.38 9.94
N LEU A 137 21.31 7.13 11.20
CA LEU A 137 19.96 7.35 11.72
C LEU A 137 19.62 8.83 11.95
N SER A 138 20.60 9.68 12.27
CA SER A 138 20.37 11.08 12.63
C SER A 138 19.68 11.89 11.53
N ALA A 139 20.11 11.74 10.28
CA ALA A 139 19.48 12.42 9.14
C ALA A 139 18.03 12.00 8.93
N LEU A 140 17.72 10.73 9.23
CA LEU A 140 16.35 10.24 9.19
C LEU A 140 15.54 10.82 10.35
N GLU A 141 16.06 10.80 11.58
CA GLU A 141 15.40 11.35 12.77
C GLU A 141 15.00 12.81 12.59
N GLU A 142 15.92 13.67 12.13
CA GLU A 142 15.66 15.08 11.83
C GLU A 142 14.55 15.26 10.80
N THR A 143 14.50 14.36 9.80
CA THR A 143 13.48 14.40 8.76
C THR A 143 12.08 14.01 9.27
N LEU A 144 12.02 13.15 10.28
CA LEU A 144 10.77 12.60 10.84
C LEU A 144 10.22 13.40 12.02
N GLU A 145 10.98 14.37 12.54
CA GLU A 145 10.64 15.16 13.72
C GLU A 145 9.26 15.84 13.58
N GLY A 146 8.39 15.63 14.58
CA GLY A 146 7.04 16.20 14.63
C GLY A 146 6.04 15.65 13.60
N GLN A 147 6.40 14.68 12.77
CA GLN A 147 5.57 14.20 11.65
C GLN A 147 4.90 12.84 11.94
N THR A 148 3.74 12.61 11.33
CA THR A 148 3.12 11.28 11.27
C THR A 148 3.68 10.52 10.07
N THR A 149 4.49 9.51 10.36
CA THR A 149 5.28 8.78 9.37
C THR A 149 4.83 7.33 9.27
N VAL A 150 4.70 6.83 8.04
CA VAL A 150 4.41 5.42 7.76
C VAL A 150 5.65 4.76 7.15
N ILE A 151 6.15 3.69 7.77
CA ILE A 151 7.24 2.89 7.18
C ILE A 151 6.63 1.88 6.22
N VAL A 152 7.14 1.82 5.00
CA VAL A 152 6.71 0.89 3.94
C VAL A 152 7.94 0.16 3.40
N GLY A 153 7.78 -1.11 3.04
CA GLY A 153 8.87 -1.89 2.44
C GLY A 153 8.65 -3.39 2.58
N PRO A 154 9.43 -4.22 1.86
CA PRO A 154 9.27 -5.67 1.88
C PRO A 154 9.55 -6.30 3.25
N SER A 155 9.12 -7.55 3.44
CA SER A 155 9.43 -8.29 4.67
C SER A 155 10.95 -8.52 4.83
N GLY A 156 11.46 -8.47 6.07
CA GLY A 156 12.87 -8.76 6.37
C GLY A 156 13.86 -7.59 6.22
N VAL A 157 13.45 -6.44 5.67
CA VAL A 157 14.32 -5.26 5.48
C VAL A 157 14.71 -4.52 6.77
N GLY A 158 14.09 -4.86 7.90
CA GLY A 158 14.39 -4.25 9.20
C GLY A 158 13.42 -3.16 9.65
N LYS A 159 12.16 -3.12 9.14
CA LYS A 159 11.14 -2.15 9.56
C LYS A 159 10.98 -2.11 11.09
N SER A 160 10.62 -3.23 11.72
CA SER A 160 10.44 -3.32 13.18
C SER A 160 11.71 -2.94 13.96
N SER A 161 12.90 -3.29 13.45
CA SER A 161 14.16 -2.88 14.06
C SER A 161 14.33 -1.36 14.00
N LEU A 162 14.00 -0.73 12.87
CA LEU A 162 14.03 0.72 12.71
C LEU A 162 13.01 1.41 13.64
N ILE A 163 11.80 0.85 13.77
CA ILE A 163 10.81 1.33 14.75
C ILE A 163 11.41 1.34 16.16
N ASN A 164 12.03 0.24 16.58
CA ASN A 164 12.62 0.15 17.91
C ASN A 164 13.79 1.14 18.07
N ALA A 165 14.68 1.26 17.08
CA ALA A 165 15.81 2.18 17.14
C ALA A 165 15.38 3.64 17.29
N LEU A 166 14.42 4.10 16.49
CA LEU A 166 13.87 5.47 16.54
C LEU A 166 13.12 5.78 17.83
N ARG A 167 12.66 4.75 18.55
CA ARG A 167 11.92 4.89 19.81
C ARG A 167 12.82 4.80 21.05
N SER A 168 13.91 4.04 20.95
CA SER A 168 14.87 3.86 22.04
C SER A 168 15.88 5.00 22.15
N ASN A 169 15.99 5.87 21.14
CA ASN A 169 16.85 7.05 21.17
C ASN A 169 16.20 8.15 22.03
N GLN A 170 16.17 7.93 23.36
CA GLN A 170 15.54 8.82 24.33
C GLN A 170 16.40 10.07 24.60
N ASN A 171 16.36 11.03 23.69
CA ASN A 171 16.62 12.43 24.02
C ASN A 171 15.27 13.16 24.13
N ILE A 172 14.40 12.69 25.01
CA ILE A 172 13.14 13.39 25.30
C ILE A 172 13.47 14.42 26.38
N SER A 173 13.29 15.70 26.08
CA SER A 173 13.50 16.77 27.05
C SER A 173 12.49 16.61 28.19
N GLU A 174 12.92 16.73 29.45
CA GLU A 174 12.07 16.56 30.65
C GLU A 174 10.83 17.50 30.67
N GLU A 175 10.85 18.56 29.85
CA GLU A 175 9.79 19.55 29.72
C GLU A 175 8.68 19.15 28.74
N ASP A 176 8.87 18.11 27.92
CA ASP A 176 7.86 17.68 26.96
C ASP A 176 6.66 17.02 27.67
N PRO A 177 5.41 17.42 27.39
CA PRO A 177 4.22 16.83 28.02
C PRO A 177 4.04 15.34 27.71
N ILE A 178 4.77 14.81 26.72
CA ILE A 178 4.85 13.38 26.40
C ILE A 178 5.72 12.64 27.44
N HIS A 179 6.74 13.26 28.03
CA HIS A 179 7.64 12.68 29.04
C HIS A 179 6.89 12.21 30.30
N LYS A 180 5.97 13.03 30.82
CA LYS A 180 5.12 12.63 31.96
C LYS A 180 4.19 11.45 31.65
N LEU A 181 3.88 11.23 30.37
CA LEU A 181 3.09 10.10 29.93
C LEU A 181 3.94 8.82 29.74
N VAL A 182 5.21 9.00 29.38
CA VAL A 182 6.21 7.95 29.15
C VAL A 182 6.51 7.19 30.44
N GLU A 183 6.70 7.91 31.55
CA GLU A 183 6.98 7.29 32.86
C GLU A 183 5.78 6.49 33.40
N GLN A 184 4.55 6.94 33.14
CA GLN A 184 3.33 6.32 33.67
C GLN A 184 2.80 5.15 32.85
N ASN A 185 3.19 5.01 31.57
CA ASN A 185 2.65 4.01 30.65
C ASN A 185 3.74 3.17 29.94
N SER A 186 4.54 2.43 30.74
CA SER A 186 5.65 1.57 30.30
C SER A 186 5.28 0.52 29.23
N LYS A 187 3.99 0.25 29.03
CA LYS A 187 3.47 -0.66 28.01
C LYS A 187 3.61 -0.13 26.58
N TRP A 188 3.63 1.18 26.39
CA TRP A 188 3.74 1.77 25.05
C TRP A 188 5.16 1.64 24.50
N PHE A 189 6.19 1.80 25.33
CA PHE A 189 7.62 1.64 24.98
C PHE A 189 8.13 0.20 24.96
N GLY A 190 7.24 -0.80 25.11
CA GLY A 190 7.64 -2.18 24.89
C GLY A 190 8.26 -2.35 23.50
N GLU A 191 9.46 -2.91 23.43
CA GLU A 191 10.09 -3.29 22.18
C GLU A 191 9.12 -4.13 21.36
N GLN A 192 8.98 -3.82 20.07
CA GLN A 192 8.26 -4.73 19.19
C GLN A 192 8.97 -6.08 19.19
N ARG A 193 8.19 -7.16 19.28
CA ARG A 193 8.71 -8.53 19.13
C ARG A 193 9.27 -8.71 17.72
N VAL A 194 10.60 -8.60 17.60
CA VAL A 194 11.31 -8.97 16.37
C VAL A 194 11.54 -10.48 16.42
N GLY A 195 10.76 -11.23 15.65
CA GLY A 195 10.99 -12.67 15.48
C GLY A 195 12.22 -12.91 14.59
N THR A 196 13.11 -13.82 14.98
CA THR A 196 14.23 -14.25 14.13
C THR A 196 13.70 -14.85 12.83
N VAL A 197 14.28 -14.44 11.69
CA VAL A 197 13.89 -14.95 10.37
C VAL A 197 14.16 -16.46 10.33
N SER A 198 13.13 -17.26 10.06
CA SER A 198 13.24 -18.73 10.00
C SER A 198 14.25 -19.15 8.92
N LYS A 199 15.33 -19.83 9.34
CA LYS A 199 16.39 -20.42 8.49
C LYS A 199 15.88 -21.38 7.41
N LYS A 200 14.60 -21.80 7.47
CA LYS A 200 14.01 -22.77 6.53
C LYS A 200 13.10 -22.15 5.46
N SER A 201 12.80 -20.85 5.50
CA SER A 201 11.85 -20.24 4.54
C SER A 201 12.15 -18.80 4.10
N GLY A 202 13.09 -18.07 4.72
CA GLY A 202 13.42 -16.68 4.33
C GLY A 202 12.29 -15.66 4.48
N LYS A 203 11.09 -16.08 4.89
CA LYS A 203 9.91 -15.23 5.10
C LYS A 203 9.77 -14.92 6.58
N GLY A 204 9.94 -13.64 6.94
CA GLY A 204 9.63 -13.13 8.27
C GLY A 204 8.16 -13.32 8.60
N LYS A 205 7.86 -13.95 9.75
CA LYS A 205 6.50 -14.14 10.26
C LYS A 205 6.05 -12.84 10.93
N HIS A 206 5.39 -11.95 10.19
CA HIS A 206 4.80 -10.75 10.77
C HIS A 206 3.39 -11.04 11.30
N THR A 207 3.17 -10.75 12.59
CA THR A 207 1.92 -10.96 13.35
C THR A 207 1.39 -9.63 13.93
N THR A 208 1.37 -8.55 13.16
CA THR A 208 0.70 -7.30 13.56
C THR A 208 -0.45 -7.01 12.60
N ARG A 209 -1.66 -7.48 12.98
CA ARG A 209 -2.92 -7.22 12.24
C ARG A 209 -3.54 -5.85 12.55
N HIS A 210 -2.96 -5.10 13.50
CA HIS A 210 -3.48 -3.83 13.97
C HIS A 210 -2.46 -2.73 13.68
N VAL A 211 -2.91 -1.68 12.98
CA VAL A 211 -2.10 -0.48 12.77
C VAL A 211 -2.14 0.34 14.04
N SER A 212 -0.97 0.71 14.55
CA SER A 212 -0.83 1.52 15.76
C SER A 212 0.10 2.68 15.49
N LEU A 213 -0.21 3.85 16.04
CA LEU A 213 0.68 5.00 16.03
C LEU A 213 1.55 4.97 17.28
N LEU A 214 2.85 4.94 17.08
CA LEU A 214 3.85 4.87 18.12
C LEU A 214 4.54 6.22 18.24
N PRO A 215 4.58 6.86 19.41
CA PRO A 215 5.31 8.12 19.57
C PRO A 215 6.82 7.89 19.39
N ILE A 216 7.50 8.90 18.85
CA ILE A 216 8.96 8.95 18.66
C ILE A 216 9.56 10.08 19.50
N ALA A 217 10.86 10.00 19.81
CA ALA A 217 11.52 10.89 20.77
C ALA A 217 11.55 12.37 20.33
N GLY A 218 11.72 12.65 19.04
CA GLY A 218 11.62 14.00 18.45
C GLY A 218 10.18 14.50 18.23
N GLY A 219 9.17 13.88 18.85
CA GLY A 219 7.78 14.19 18.60
C GLY A 219 7.27 13.68 17.24
N GLY A 220 5.96 13.60 17.09
CA GLY A 220 5.32 12.93 15.96
C GLY A 220 4.99 11.46 16.24
N PHE A 221 4.62 10.73 15.19
CA PHE A 221 4.11 9.36 15.31
C PHE A 221 4.64 8.48 14.19
N LEU A 222 4.94 7.24 14.52
CA LEU A 222 5.29 6.20 13.56
C LEU A 222 4.17 5.16 13.47
N ALA A 223 3.67 4.91 12.28
CA ALA A 223 2.72 3.83 12.05
C ALA A 223 3.43 2.48 11.96
N ASP A 224 3.08 1.55 12.85
CA ASP A 224 3.46 0.15 12.70
C ASP A 224 2.60 -0.49 11.62
N THR A 225 3.23 -0.79 10.48
CA THR A 225 2.60 -1.40 9.33
C THR A 225 3.01 -2.86 9.22
N PRO A 226 2.08 -3.80 8.94
CA PRO A 226 2.48 -5.14 8.56
C PRO A 226 3.36 -5.09 7.31
N GLY A 227 4.42 -5.91 7.28
CA GLY A 227 5.26 -6.03 6.10
C GLY A 227 4.51 -6.70 4.96
N PHE A 228 4.11 -5.92 3.95
CA PHE A 228 3.62 -6.44 2.68
C PHE A 228 4.81 -6.80 1.78
N ASN A 229 4.70 -7.91 1.06
CA ASN A 229 5.76 -8.31 0.12
C ASN A 229 5.70 -7.49 -1.17
N GLN A 230 4.50 -7.11 -1.65
CA GLN A 230 4.31 -6.29 -2.85
C GLN A 230 3.03 -5.44 -2.72
N PRO A 231 3.08 -4.14 -3.07
CA PRO A 231 1.90 -3.28 -3.07
C PRO A 231 0.93 -3.65 -4.20
N SER A 232 -0.38 -3.43 -4.01
CA SER A 232 -1.40 -3.84 -4.99
C SER A 232 -1.62 -2.83 -6.13
N LEU A 233 -1.00 -1.64 -6.06
CA LEU A 233 -1.14 -0.53 -7.02
C LEU A 233 -2.60 -0.18 -7.38
N MET A 234 -3.53 -0.44 -6.47
CA MET A 234 -4.96 -0.38 -6.77
C MET A 234 -5.45 1.03 -7.18
N LYS A 235 -4.76 2.08 -6.73
CA LYS A 235 -5.09 3.48 -7.03
C LYS A 235 -4.43 4.02 -8.30
N VAL A 236 -3.43 3.32 -8.84
CA VAL A 236 -2.68 3.79 -10.01
C VAL A 236 -3.51 3.56 -11.28
N THR A 237 -3.72 4.61 -12.08
CA THR A 237 -4.40 4.52 -13.39
C THR A 237 -3.36 4.45 -14.51
N LYS A 238 -3.77 4.09 -15.74
CA LYS A 238 -2.87 4.11 -16.90
C LYS A 238 -2.13 5.45 -17.08
N LYS A 239 -2.87 6.55 -16.96
CA LYS A 239 -2.32 7.90 -17.09
C LYS A 239 -1.46 8.27 -15.87
N GLY A 240 -1.95 7.96 -14.67
CA GLY A 240 -1.22 8.23 -13.43
C GLY A 240 0.09 7.45 -13.32
N LEU A 241 0.20 6.27 -13.95
CA LEU A 241 1.44 5.49 -13.94
C LEU A 241 2.61 6.29 -14.52
N ALA A 242 2.42 6.94 -15.67
CA ALA A 242 3.48 7.74 -16.29
C ALA A 242 4.01 8.85 -15.37
N GLU A 243 3.11 9.50 -14.63
CA GLU A 243 3.43 10.56 -13.68
C GLU A 243 4.24 10.07 -12.47
N THR A 244 4.22 8.77 -12.17
CA THR A 244 5.00 8.18 -11.06
C THR A 244 6.46 7.86 -11.42
N PHE A 245 6.89 8.08 -12.66
CA PHE A 245 8.28 7.85 -13.09
C PHE A 245 9.01 9.18 -13.30
N PRO A 246 10.00 9.53 -12.45
CA PRO A 246 10.82 10.73 -12.61
C PRO A 246 11.47 10.84 -14.00
N GLU A 247 11.87 9.74 -14.62
CA GLU A 247 12.46 9.71 -15.96
C GLU A 247 11.48 10.21 -17.02
N ILE A 248 10.22 9.76 -16.95
CA ILE A 248 9.16 10.20 -17.85
C ILE A 248 8.86 11.68 -17.60
N ARG A 249 8.73 12.10 -16.34
CA ARG A 249 8.52 13.52 -15.98
C ARG A 249 9.64 14.41 -16.53
N LYS A 250 10.89 13.97 -16.40
CA LYS A 250 12.06 14.67 -16.92
C LYS A 250 12.03 14.79 -18.44
N MET A 251 11.75 13.71 -19.17
CA MET A 251 11.63 13.77 -20.64
C MET A 251 10.48 14.69 -21.09
N LEU A 252 9.34 14.67 -20.39
CA LEU A 252 8.22 15.56 -20.69
C LEU A 252 8.58 17.03 -20.47
N ALA A 253 9.34 17.34 -19.41
CA ALA A 253 9.79 18.70 -19.13
C ALA A 253 10.88 19.18 -20.12
N GLU A 254 11.84 18.33 -20.47
CA GLU A 254 12.95 18.67 -21.37
C GLU A 254 12.49 18.94 -22.81
N ASN A 255 11.38 18.34 -23.24
CA ASN A 255 10.84 18.53 -24.58
C ASN A 255 9.85 19.71 -24.67
N GLU A 256 9.58 20.44 -23.59
CA GLU A 256 8.67 21.59 -23.61
C GLU A 256 9.17 22.70 -24.56
N PRO A 257 8.35 23.20 -25.52
CA PRO A 257 6.88 23.11 -25.63
C PRO A 257 6.33 21.90 -26.40
N SER A 258 7.19 21.05 -26.95
CA SER A 258 6.80 19.85 -27.72
C SER A 258 6.24 18.78 -26.79
N LYS A 259 4.91 18.60 -26.81
CA LYS A 259 4.23 17.52 -26.10
C LYS A 259 4.10 16.28 -26.98
N CYS A 260 3.72 15.16 -26.38
CA CYS A 260 3.24 14.04 -27.17
C CYS A 260 2.14 14.50 -28.13
N LEU A 261 2.12 13.94 -29.34
CA LEU A 261 1.11 14.24 -30.35
C LEU A 261 -0.32 13.97 -29.83
N PHE A 262 -0.48 12.95 -28.98
CA PHE A 262 -1.74 12.57 -28.36
C PHE A 262 -1.78 12.94 -26.87
N ASN A 263 -2.90 13.48 -26.40
CA ASN A 263 -3.12 13.89 -25.00
C ASN A 263 -3.29 12.69 -24.03
N ASP A 264 -3.63 11.53 -24.56
CA ASP A 264 -3.81 10.26 -23.86
C ASP A 264 -2.68 9.26 -24.16
N CYS A 265 -1.55 9.74 -24.66
CA CYS A 265 -0.38 8.92 -24.94
C CYS A 265 0.04 8.14 -23.69
N VAL A 266 0.12 6.82 -23.81
CA VAL A 266 0.58 5.91 -22.74
C VAL A 266 2.07 5.57 -22.85
N HIS A 267 2.80 6.33 -23.67
CA HIS A 267 4.26 6.26 -23.82
C HIS A 267 4.79 4.88 -24.25
N LEU A 268 4.09 4.22 -25.18
CA LEU A 268 4.47 2.92 -25.75
C LEU A 268 5.33 3.03 -27.02
N GLY A 269 5.82 4.23 -27.36
CA GLY A 269 6.47 4.49 -28.66
C GLY A 269 5.48 4.74 -29.79
N GLU A 270 4.29 5.27 -29.46
CA GLU A 270 3.32 5.76 -30.46
C GLU A 270 3.93 6.87 -31.32
N ARG A 271 3.36 7.08 -32.52
CA ARG A 271 3.81 8.16 -33.42
C ARG A 271 3.71 9.51 -32.71
N GLY A 272 4.82 10.24 -32.63
CA GLY A 272 4.89 11.54 -31.97
C GLY A 272 4.96 11.48 -30.44
N CYS A 273 5.29 10.33 -29.85
CA CYS A 273 5.63 10.23 -28.43
C CYS A 273 7.04 10.79 -28.16
N VAL A 274 7.15 11.72 -27.19
CA VAL A 274 8.44 12.31 -26.80
C VAL A 274 9.24 11.43 -25.83
N VAL A 275 8.56 10.52 -25.14
CA VAL A 275 9.18 9.56 -24.21
C VAL A 275 9.89 8.48 -25.01
N LYS A 276 11.20 8.34 -24.77
CA LYS A 276 12.03 7.29 -25.36
C LYS A 276 11.98 6.05 -24.46
N GLY A 277 12.18 4.87 -25.05
CA GLY A 277 12.21 3.59 -24.33
C GLY A 277 13.61 3.13 -23.88
N ASP A 278 14.65 3.92 -24.12
CA ASP A 278 16.04 3.56 -23.85
C ASP A 278 16.47 3.98 -22.43
N TRP A 279 15.85 3.37 -21.42
CA TRP A 279 16.18 3.56 -20.02
C TRP A 279 15.88 2.32 -19.19
N GLU A 280 16.61 2.18 -18.09
CA GLU A 280 16.69 0.95 -17.32
C GLU A 280 15.33 0.42 -16.82
N ARG A 281 14.45 1.33 -16.39
CA ARG A 281 13.14 0.99 -15.81
C ARG A 281 12.00 0.92 -16.84
N TYR A 282 12.25 1.18 -18.13
CA TYR A 282 11.22 1.10 -19.17
C TYR A 282 10.54 -0.27 -19.25
N PRO A 283 11.28 -1.41 -19.18
CA PRO A 283 10.64 -2.73 -19.16
C PRO A 283 9.68 -2.91 -17.97
N TYR A 284 10.02 -2.37 -16.79
CA TYR A 284 9.14 -2.42 -15.62
C TYR A 284 7.90 -1.54 -15.79
N TYR A 285 8.06 -0.37 -16.41
CA TYR A 285 6.91 0.49 -16.78
C TYR A 285 5.91 -0.26 -17.68
N LEU A 286 6.40 -0.96 -18.71
CA LEU A 286 5.56 -1.75 -19.61
C LEU A 286 4.82 -2.87 -18.87
N GLN A 287 5.52 -3.62 -18.03
CA GLN A 287 4.92 -4.69 -17.21
C GLN A 287 3.80 -4.16 -16.30
N LEU A 288 4.05 -3.06 -15.59
CA LEU A 288 3.06 -2.43 -14.71
C LEU A 288 1.87 -1.88 -15.51
N LEU A 289 2.13 -1.27 -16.67
CA LEU A 289 1.07 -0.76 -17.53
C LEU A 289 0.16 -1.88 -18.03
N ASP A 290 0.72 -3.02 -18.41
CA ASP A 290 -0.05 -4.18 -18.86
C ASP A 290 -0.86 -4.81 -17.72
N GLU A 291 -0.30 -4.91 -16.51
CA GLU A 291 -1.05 -5.31 -15.31
C GLU A 291 -2.25 -4.38 -15.05
N ILE A 292 -2.02 -3.06 -15.14
CA ILE A 292 -3.07 -2.05 -14.96
C ILE A 292 -4.15 -2.18 -16.04
N LYS A 293 -3.78 -2.36 -17.32
CA LYS A 293 -4.73 -2.58 -18.43
C LYS A 293 -5.58 -3.82 -18.20
N ILE A 294 -4.98 -4.95 -17.83
CA ILE A 294 -5.68 -6.21 -17.57
C ILE A 294 -6.69 -5.99 -16.43
N ARG A 295 -6.25 -5.41 -15.32
CA ARG A 295 -7.11 -5.13 -14.16
C ARG A 295 -8.27 -4.20 -14.49
N GLU A 296 -8.03 -3.10 -15.17
CA GLU A 296 -9.10 -2.16 -15.58
C GLU A 296 -10.12 -2.85 -16.51
N SER A 297 -9.64 -3.68 -17.46
CA SER A 297 -10.51 -4.45 -18.34
C SER A 297 -11.38 -5.45 -17.57
N PHE A 298 -10.82 -6.09 -16.55
CA PHE A 298 -11.53 -7.02 -15.69
C PHE A 298 -12.60 -6.32 -14.86
N GLN A 299 -12.29 -5.15 -14.29
CA GLN A 299 -13.23 -4.32 -13.54
C GLN A 299 -14.41 -3.87 -14.41
N LEU A 300 -14.17 -3.45 -15.66
CA LEU A 300 -15.23 -3.08 -16.60
C LEU A 300 -16.18 -4.25 -16.89
N ARG A 301 -15.64 -5.47 -17.07
CA ARG A 301 -16.45 -6.69 -17.29
C ARG A 301 -17.28 -7.07 -16.06
N THR A 302 -16.73 -6.90 -14.84
CA THR A 302 -17.45 -7.20 -13.59
C THR A 302 -18.48 -6.14 -13.22
N PHE A 303 -18.26 -4.87 -13.55
CA PHE A 303 -19.25 -3.81 -13.37
C PHE A 303 -20.40 -3.91 -14.38
N GLY A 304 -20.12 -4.31 -15.62
CA GLY A 304 -21.14 -4.50 -16.66
C GLY A 304 -22.14 -5.65 -16.40
N THR A 305 -21.85 -6.56 -15.47
CA THR A 305 -22.69 -7.73 -15.17
C THR A 305 -23.62 -7.54 -13.96
N LYS A 306 -23.61 -6.37 -13.29
CA LYS A 306 -24.53 -6.07 -12.18
C LYS A 306 -25.41 -4.86 -12.48
N ARG A 307 -26.55 -5.13 -13.13
CA ARG A 307 -27.86 -4.48 -12.93
C ARG A 307 -28.95 -5.27 -13.70
N GLU A 308 -29.25 -6.49 -13.25
CA GLU A 308 -30.62 -6.98 -13.42
C GLU A 308 -31.45 -6.37 -12.30
N GLY A 309 -32.41 -5.49 -12.62
CA GLY A 309 -33.29 -4.90 -11.62
C GLY A 309 -34.10 -5.96 -10.86
N ASP A 310 -34.41 -5.67 -9.60
CA ASP A 310 -35.16 -6.53 -8.66
C ASP A 310 -36.58 -6.89 -9.12
N VAL A 311 -37.04 -6.30 -10.21
CA VAL A 311 -38.42 -6.40 -10.70
C VAL A 311 -38.42 -7.09 -12.05
N ARG A 312 -39.22 -8.15 -12.18
CA ARG A 312 -39.52 -8.79 -13.46
C ARG A 312 -40.94 -8.39 -13.86
N TYR A 313 -41.09 -7.89 -15.08
CA TYR A 313 -42.42 -7.62 -15.64
C TYR A 313 -42.88 -8.84 -16.42
N LYS A 314 -44.06 -9.36 -16.08
CA LYS A 314 -44.78 -10.33 -16.91
C LYS A 314 -45.93 -9.64 -17.61
N THR A 315 -46.07 -9.91 -18.91
CA THR A 315 -47.22 -9.46 -19.70
C THR A 315 -48.28 -10.57 -19.66
N GLY A 316 -49.46 -10.28 -19.11
CA GLY A 316 -50.59 -11.20 -19.13
C GLY A 316 -51.26 -11.29 -20.50
N VAL A 317 -52.20 -12.22 -20.66
CA VAL A 317 -52.88 -12.56 -21.92
C VAL A 317 -53.66 -11.37 -22.53
N MET A 318 -53.90 -10.29 -21.78
CA MET A 318 -54.54 -9.06 -22.24
C MET A 318 -53.60 -7.83 -22.29
N GLY A 319 -52.28 -8.03 -22.32
CA GLY A 319 -51.30 -6.94 -22.50
C GLY A 319 -50.99 -6.12 -21.24
N VAL A 320 -51.61 -6.39 -20.10
CA VAL A 320 -51.29 -5.73 -18.83
C VAL A 320 -49.95 -6.23 -18.30
N LYS A 321 -49.01 -5.30 -18.09
CA LYS A 321 -47.69 -5.57 -17.51
C LYS A 321 -47.77 -5.49 -15.99
N GLN A 322 -47.63 -6.62 -15.31
CA GLN A 322 -47.61 -6.69 -13.86
C GLN A 322 -46.17 -6.84 -13.36
N ALA A 323 -45.80 -5.99 -12.40
CA ALA A 323 -44.47 -5.94 -11.82
C ALA A 323 -44.41 -6.89 -10.62
N GLU A 324 -43.61 -7.96 -10.71
CA GLU A 324 -43.40 -8.89 -9.60
C GLU A 324 -41.97 -8.73 -9.06
N PRO A 325 -41.80 -8.61 -7.73
CA PRO A 325 -40.48 -8.64 -7.11
C PRO A 325 -39.86 -10.03 -7.31
N ARG A 326 -38.63 -10.07 -7.81
CA ARG A 326 -37.90 -11.33 -7.96
C ARG A 326 -37.56 -11.88 -6.57
N LEU A 327 -38.20 -12.98 -6.18
CA LEU A 327 -37.84 -13.76 -5.01
C LEU A 327 -36.34 -14.08 -5.05
N GLN A 328 -35.59 -13.61 -4.05
CA GLN A 328 -34.16 -13.89 -3.95
C GLN A 328 -33.93 -15.40 -3.91
N LEU A 329 -33.04 -15.87 -4.79
CA LEU A 329 -32.65 -17.27 -4.83
C LEU A 329 -31.97 -17.65 -3.52
N LYS A 330 -32.55 -18.57 -2.75
CA LYS A 330 -31.89 -19.17 -1.57
C LYS A 330 -30.51 -19.70 -2.00
N LYS A 331 -29.48 -19.40 -1.19
CA LYS A 331 -28.05 -19.74 -1.39
C LYS A 331 -27.75 -21.22 -1.71
N HIS A 332 -28.70 -22.13 -1.52
CA HIS A 332 -28.61 -23.54 -1.86
C HIS A 332 -29.71 -23.95 -2.84
N ARG A 333 -29.64 -23.46 -4.08
CA ARG A 333 -30.37 -24.11 -5.18
C ARG A 333 -29.48 -25.23 -5.72
N ARG A 334 -29.87 -26.49 -5.46
CA ARG A 334 -29.26 -27.65 -6.13
C ARG A 334 -29.30 -27.42 -7.63
N VAL A 335 -28.14 -27.41 -8.26
CA VAL A 335 -28.02 -27.37 -9.72
C VAL A 335 -28.72 -28.61 -10.26
N SER A 336 -29.54 -28.44 -11.30
CA SER A 336 -30.24 -29.55 -11.95
C SER A 336 -29.24 -30.64 -12.36
N ARG A 337 -29.56 -31.91 -12.06
CA ARG A 337 -28.75 -33.08 -12.48
C ARG A 337 -28.43 -33.07 -13.97
N LYS A 338 -29.30 -32.47 -14.81
CA LYS A 338 -29.08 -32.33 -16.26
C LYS A 338 -27.89 -31.43 -16.58
N LYS A 339 -27.65 -30.38 -15.79
CA LYS A 339 -26.54 -29.44 -15.95
C LYS A 339 -25.21 -30.01 -15.44
N ILE A 340 -25.27 -30.88 -14.43
CA ILE A 340 -24.11 -31.58 -13.88
C ILE A 340 -23.63 -32.66 -14.86
N ASN A 341 -24.55 -33.44 -15.45
CA ASN A 341 -24.15 -34.43 -16.47
C ASN A 341 -23.60 -33.77 -17.73
N GLN A 342 -24.05 -32.57 -18.07
CA GLN A 342 -23.54 -31.84 -19.23
C GLN A 342 -22.13 -31.30 -18.98
N SER A 343 -21.84 -30.76 -17.79
CA SER A 343 -20.47 -30.35 -17.45
C SER A 343 -19.51 -31.53 -17.35
N ILE A 344 -19.95 -32.68 -16.83
CA ILE A 344 -19.11 -33.89 -16.77
C ILE A 344 -18.81 -34.43 -18.18
N LEU A 345 -19.75 -34.33 -19.12
CA LEU A 345 -19.52 -34.73 -20.51
C LEU A 345 -18.56 -33.75 -21.21
N ASP A 346 -18.74 -32.45 -20.99
CA ASP A 346 -17.84 -31.42 -21.53
C ASP A 346 -16.40 -31.60 -20.98
N ASP A 347 -16.25 -31.89 -19.68
CA ASP A 347 -14.93 -32.14 -19.05
C ASP A 347 -14.27 -33.44 -19.56
N ILE A 348 -15.07 -34.46 -19.94
CA ILE A 348 -14.55 -35.72 -20.52
C ILE A 348 -14.15 -35.53 -22.00
N ASP A 349 -14.90 -34.74 -22.76
CA ASP A 349 -14.53 -34.40 -24.15
C ASP A 349 -13.21 -33.60 -24.19
N ASP A 350 -13.00 -32.67 -23.24
CA ASP A 350 -11.75 -31.92 -23.12
C ASP A 350 -10.54 -32.81 -22.73
N GLU A 351 -10.73 -33.84 -21.90
CA GLU A 351 -9.66 -34.82 -21.57
C GLU A 351 -9.36 -35.78 -22.73
N LEU A 352 -10.37 -36.16 -23.54
CA LEU A 352 -10.19 -37.04 -24.70
C LEU A 352 -9.51 -36.33 -25.89
N ASP A 353 -9.61 -35.01 -25.98
CA ASP A 353 -8.91 -34.21 -26.99
C ASP A 353 -7.42 -33.99 -26.68
N GLU A 354 -7.00 -34.03 -25.40
CA GLU A 354 -5.58 -33.98 -25.01
C GLU A 354 -4.84 -35.29 -25.33
N ASP A 355 -5.48 -36.44 -25.17
CA ASP A 355 -4.88 -37.76 -25.45
C ASP A 355 -4.64 -38.01 -26.96
N ASN A 356 -5.40 -37.34 -27.84
CA ASN A 356 -5.26 -37.48 -29.30
C ASN A 356 -4.13 -36.60 -29.88
N TRP A 357 -3.58 -35.65 -29.10
CA TRP A 357 -2.46 -34.80 -29.53
C TRP A 357 -1.08 -35.48 -29.39
N PHE A 358 -0.96 -36.48 -28.52
CA PHE A 358 0.30 -37.20 -28.30
C PHE A 358 0.62 -38.26 -29.37
N ASP A 359 -0.37 -38.78 -30.09
CA ASP A 359 -0.16 -39.87 -31.07
C ASP A 359 0.15 -39.34 -32.51
N VAL A 360 -0.16 -38.08 -32.82
CA VAL A 360 0.14 -37.47 -34.13
C VAL A 360 1.63 -37.10 -34.27
N LYS A 361 2.35 -36.85 -33.17
CA LYS A 361 3.79 -36.49 -33.21
C LYS A 361 4.76 -37.66 -33.34
N GLN A 362 4.34 -38.91 -33.11
CA GLN A 362 5.22 -40.07 -33.33
C GLN A 362 5.21 -40.61 -34.77
N ARG A 363 4.18 -40.29 -35.58
CA ARG A 363 4.09 -40.73 -36.98
C ARG A 363 4.80 -39.83 -38.00
N SER A 364 5.26 -38.62 -37.63
CA SER A 364 5.99 -37.72 -38.54
C SER A 364 7.53 -37.80 -38.43
N ARG A 365 8.08 -38.69 -37.59
CA ARG A 365 9.53 -38.93 -37.45
C ARG A 365 10.05 -40.24 -38.06
N LYS A 366 9.21 -40.98 -38.77
CA LYS A 366 9.62 -42.10 -39.63
C LYS A 366 8.94 -41.96 -41.01
N ARG A 367 9.43 -41.00 -41.79
CA ARG A 367 9.40 -41.03 -43.25
C ARG A 367 10.51 -40.15 -43.80
#